data_AF-A0A941FZ89-F1
#
_entry.id   AF-A0A941FZ89-F1
#
_cell.length_a   1.000
_cell.length_b   1.000
_cell.length_c   1.000
_cell.angle_alpha   90.00
_cell.angle_beta   90.00
_cell.angle_gamma   90.00
#
_symmetry.space_group_name_H-M   'P 1'
#
loop_
_entity.id
_entity.type
_entity.pdbx_description
1 polymer ?
#
loop_
_entity_poly.entity_id
_entity_poly.type
_entity_poly.pdbx_seq_one_letter_code
_entity_poly.pdbx_strand_id
1 'polypeptide(L)'
;MRNQYRLETPGRASYARISEAAKLAAFDPGKLSPEARQSWERLGHDFKAWHDFDQRHPVLRRLALLPVIGGWYRKARRRHVLRGGGRLLV
;
A
#
# COMPACT_ATOMS: atom_id res chain seq x y z
N MET A 1 -11.50 -8.69 20.80
CA MET A 1 -11.48 -8.49 19.33
C MET A 1 -10.41 -9.37 18.73
N ARG A 2 -10.79 -10.29 17.83
CA ARG A 2 -9.97 -11.43 17.38
C ARG A 2 -9.46 -11.13 15.96
N ASN A 3 -8.15 -10.92 15.80
CA ASN A 3 -7.52 -10.73 14.49
C ASN A 3 -7.63 -12.03 13.67
N GLN A 4 -8.48 -12.03 12.64
CA GLN A 4 -8.62 -13.13 11.68
C GLN A 4 -7.70 -12.92 10.48
N TYR A 5 -6.43 -13.30 10.61
CA TYR A 5 -5.57 -13.60 9.47
C TYR A 5 -5.22 -15.08 9.53
N ARG A 6 -6.04 -15.91 8.88
CA ARG A 6 -5.75 -17.34 8.69
C ARG A 6 -4.65 -17.44 7.63
N LEU A 7 -3.41 -17.64 8.07
CA LEU A 7 -2.27 -17.95 7.23
C LEU A 7 -2.27 -19.46 6.94
N GLU A 8 -2.91 -19.87 5.83
CA GLU A 8 -2.70 -21.20 5.28
C GLU A 8 -1.35 -21.21 4.54
N THR A 9 -0.41 -22.05 4.96
CA THR A 9 0.99 -22.05 4.48
C THR A 9 1.33 -23.41 3.86
N PRO A 10 2.17 -23.44 2.80
CA PRO A 10 3.55 -23.94 3.00
C PRO A 10 4.54 -23.10 2.18
N GLY A 11 5.67 -22.57 2.63
CA GLY A 11 6.54 -22.84 3.79
C GLY A 11 7.90 -22.09 3.63
N ARG A 12 8.13 -21.33 2.55
CA ARG A 12 9.30 -20.45 2.37
C ARG A 12 8.94 -19.01 1.96
N ALA A 13 8.03 -18.83 1.00
CA ALA A 13 7.64 -17.50 0.53
C ALA A 13 6.90 -16.68 1.61
N SER A 14 6.08 -17.34 2.44
CA SER A 14 5.33 -16.70 3.51
C SER A 14 6.24 -16.23 4.64
N TYR A 15 7.23 -17.06 5.03
CA TYR A 15 8.23 -16.68 6.03
C TYR A 15 9.14 -15.55 5.54
N ALA A 16 9.55 -15.58 4.26
CA ALA A 16 10.30 -14.50 3.65
C ALA A 16 9.50 -13.17 3.72
N ARG A 17 8.23 -13.17 3.30
CA ARG A 17 7.36 -11.98 3.37
C ARG A 17 7.08 -11.50 4.81
N ILE A 18 6.90 -12.41 5.77
CA ILE A 18 6.73 -12.07 7.19
C ILE A 18 8.02 -11.44 7.73
N SER A 19 9.19 -12.01 7.38
CA SER A 19 10.49 -11.46 7.77
C SER A 19 10.74 -10.09 7.18
N GLU A 20 10.28 -9.84 5.96
CA GLU A 20 10.44 -8.58 5.25
C GLU A 20 9.48 -7.50 5.78
N ALA A 21 8.22 -7.88 6.06
CA ALA A 21 7.26 -7.01 6.74
C ALA A 21 7.72 -6.67 8.17
N ALA A 22 8.31 -7.63 8.89
CA ALA A 22 8.89 -7.40 10.21
C ALA A 22 10.12 -6.48 10.15
N LYS A 23 10.99 -6.63 9.14
CA LYS A 23 12.12 -5.72 8.89
C LYS A 23 11.66 -4.31 8.58
N LEU A 24 10.57 -4.15 7.81
CA LEU A 24 9.95 -2.85 7.54
C LEU A 24 9.30 -2.25 8.79
N ALA A 25 8.68 -3.07 9.64
CA ALA A 25 8.09 -2.61 10.90
C ALA A 25 9.15 -2.22 11.95
N ALA A 26 10.33 -2.86 11.92
CA ALA A 26 11.47 -2.54 12.77
C ALA A 26 12.38 -1.46 12.18
N PHE A 27 12.09 -0.96 10.98
CA PHE A 27 12.86 0.09 10.33
C PHE A 27 12.59 1.43 11.01
N ASP A 28 13.65 2.07 11.52
CA ASP A 28 13.58 3.40 12.11
C ASP A 28 13.88 4.47 11.04
N PRO A 29 12.87 5.22 10.57
CA PRO A 29 13.06 6.27 9.57
C PRO A 29 13.87 7.47 10.11
N GLY A 30 14.12 7.55 11.42
CA GLY A 30 15.01 8.55 12.02
C GLY A 30 16.49 8.37 11.64
N LYS A 31 16.87 7.20 11.12
CA LYS A 31 18.24 6.90 10.64
C LYS A 31 18.46 7.31 9.18
N LEU A 32 17.44 7.79 8.49
CA LEU A 32 17.53 8.28 7.11
C LEU A 32 18.11 9.70 7.07
N SER A 33 18.78 10.05 5.96
CA SER A 33 19.10 11.45 5.68
C SER A 33 17.82 12.28 5.59
N PRO A 34 17.87 13.61 5.82
CA PRO A 34 16.69 14.47 5.75
C PRO A 34 15.90 14.33 4.43
N GLU A 35 16.60 14.17 3.30
CA GLU A 35 16.01 14.00 1.96
C GLU A 35 15.36 12.62 1.82
N ALA A 36 16.01 11.58 2.34
CA ALA A 36 15.47 10.22 2.35
C ALA A 36 14.26 10.10 3.28
N ARG A 37 14.24 10.84 4.39
CA ARG A 37 13.10 10.91 5.32
C ARG A 37 11.90 11.60 4.68
N GLN A 38 12.09 12.73 4.01
CA GLN A 38 10.99 13.39 3.27
C GLN A 38 10.43 12.48 2.15
N SER A 39 11.31 11.69 1.52
CA SER A 39 10.89 10.70 0.53
C SER A 39 10.10 9.56 1.18
N TRP A 40 10.55 9.07 2.33
CA TRP A 40 9.89 8.03 3.11
C TRP A 40 8.51 8.48 3.62
N GLU A 41 8.40 9.68 4.16
CA GLU A 41 7.13 10.25 4.64
C GLU A 41 6.13 10.42 3.49
N ARG A 42 6.59 10.89 2.32
CA ARG A 42 5.75 10.96 1.10
C ARG A 42 5.27 9.58 0.65
N LEU A 43 6.15 8.58 0.62
CA LEU A 43 5.78 7.21 0.28
C LEU A 43 4.76 6.64 1.28
N GLY A 44 4.93 6.93 2.58
CA GLY A 44 3.97 6.54 3.61
C GLY A 44 2.59 7.18 3.41
N HIS A 45 2.55 8.46 3.04
CA HIS A 45 1.29 9.17 2.76
C HIS A 45 0.59 8.62 1.52
N ASP A 46 1.33 8.39 0.44
CA ASP A 46 0.81 7.79 -0.80
C ASP A 46 0.27 6.37 -0.54
N PHE A 47 0.98 5.58 0.27
CA PHE A 47 0.56 4.23 0.66
C PHE A 47 -0.73 4.25 1.48
N LYS A 48 -0.85 5.19 2.43
CA LYS A 48 -2.06 5.37 3.22
C LYS A 48 -3.24 5.76 2.35
N ALA A 49 -3.08 6.75 1.46
CA ALA A 49 -4.12 7.16 0.52
C ALA A 49 -4.54 6.02 -0.41
N TRP A 50 -3.59 5.18 -0.82
CA TRP A 50 -3.88 3.98 -1.59
C TRP A 50 -4.75 3.00 -0.81
N HIS A 51 -4.35 2.70 0.43
CA HIS A 51 -5.07 1.77 1.30
C HIS A 51 -6.48 2.27 1.65
N ASP A 52 -6.64 3.55 1.96
CA ASP A 52 -7.94 4.16 2.27
C ASP A 52 -8.90 4.09 1.06
N PHE A 53 -8.40 4.29 -0.16
CA PHE A 53 -9.18 4.11 -1.38
C PHE A 53 -9.63 2.66 -1.56
N ASP A 54 -8.73 1.70 -1.34
CA ASP A 54 -9.02 0.27 -1.44
C ASP A 54 -10.05 -0.19 -0.38
N GLN A 55 -10.01 0.39 0.83
CA GLN A 55 -11.00 0.12 1.89
C GLN A 55 -12.38 0.69 1.56
N ARG A 56 -12.46 1.88 0.97
CA ARG A 56 -13.75 2.50 0.56
C ARG A 56 -14.41 1.79 -0.63
N HIS A 57 -13.64 1.03 -1.41
CA HIS A 57 -14.11 0.40 -2.63
C HIS A 57 -13.81 -1.12 -2.67
N PRO A 58 -14.31 -1.92 -1.72
CA PRO A 58 -13.97 -3.34 -1.59
C PRO A 58 -14.45 -4.18 -2.78
N VAL A 59 -15.59 -3.81 -3.38
CA VAL A 59 -16.12 -4.47 -4.58
C VAL A 59 -15.24 -4.18 -5.79
N LEU A 60 -14.89 -2.90 -6.01
CA LEU A 60 -14.01 -2.53 -7.13
C LEU A 60 -12.60 -3.11 -6.98
N ARG A 61 -12.11 -3.26 -5.74
CA ARG A 61 -10.86 -3.96 -5.44
C ARG A 61 -10.88 -5.42 -5.91
N ARG A 62 -12.01 -6.13 -5.71
CA ARG A 62 -12.18 -7.50 -6.22
C ARG A 62 -12.26 -7.54 -7.74
N LEU A 63 -12.93 -6.56 -8.34
CA LEU A 63 -13.04 -6.41 -9.80
C LEU A 63 -11.75 -5.88 -10.45
N ALA A 64 -10.74 -5.50 -9.67
CA ALA A 64 -9.45 -5.03 -10.17
C ALA A 64 -8.67 -6.08 -10.98
N LEU A 65 -9.04 -7.34 -10.82
CA LEU A 65 -8.48 -8.49 -11.55
C LEU A 65 -9.05 -8.61 -12.97
N LEU A 66 -10.18 -7.96 -13.25
CA LEU A 66 -10.78 -7.98 -14.59
C LEU A 66 -10.04 -6.99 -15.51
N PRO A 67 -9.79 -7.34 -16.78
CA PRO A 67 -8.96 -6.52 -17.68
C PRO A 67 -9.52 -5.11 -17.90
N VAL A 68 -10.83 -4.98 -18.13
CA VAL A 68 -11.47 -3.69 -18.42
C VAL A 68 -11.73 -2.88 -17.14
N ILE A 69 -12.49 -3.46 -16.21
CA ILE A 69 -12.90 -2.78 -14.96
C ILE A 69 -11.68 -2.52 -14.06
N GLY A 70 -10.72 -3.44 -14.03
CA GLY A 70 -9.50 -3.28 -13.27
C GLY A 70 -8.53 -2.26 -13.85
N GLY A 71 -8.52 -2.06 -15.16
CA GLY A 71 -7.82 -0.92 -15.77
C GLY A 71 -8.36 0.41 -15.27
N TRP A 72 -9.69 0.58 -15.31
CA TRP A 72 -10.35 1.81 -14.85
C TRP A 72 -10.14 2.07 -13.36
N TYR A 73 -10.32 1.03 -12.53
CA TYR A 73 -10.10 1.11 -11.08
C TYR A 73 -8.66 1.51 -10.74
N ARG A 74 -7.66 0.89 -11.37
CA ARG A 74 -6.24 1.25 -11.18
C ARG A 74 -5.96 2.71 -11.54
N LYS A 75 -6.59 3.23 -12.60
CA LYS A 75 -6.47 4.64 -13.01
C LYS A 75 -7.15 5.60 -12.03
N ALA A 76 -8.37 5.27 -11.58
CA ALA A 76 -9.09 6.06 -10.57
C ALA A 76 -8.30 6.13 -9.25
N ARG A 77 -7.78 4.99 -8.81
CA ARG A 77 -6.93 4.86 -7.64
C ARG A 77 -5.64 5.67 -7.73
N ARG A 78 -4.92 5.59 -8.86
CA ARG A 78 -3.70 6.39 -9.09
C ARG A 78 -4.00 7.89 -9.00
N ARG A 79 -5.12 8.36 -9.59
CA ARG A 79 -5.54 9.76 -9.49
C ARG A 79 -5.86 10.17 -8.05
N HIS A 80 -6.48 9.29 -7.26
CA HIS A 80 -6.76 9.55 -5.86
C HIS A 80 -5.48 9.71 -5.03
N VAL A 81 -4.52 8.80 -5.19
CA VAL A 81 -3.23 8.86 -4.51
C VAL A 81 -2.47 10.14 -4.88
N LEU A 82 -2.42 10.50 -6.17
CA LEU A 82 -1.77 11.73 -6.62
C LEU A 82 -2.42 13.00 -6.03
N ARG A 83 -3.76 13.01 -5.88
CA ARG A 83 -4.48 14.11 -5.21
C ARG A 83 -4.24 14.15 -3.71
N GLY A 84 -4.12 12.99 -3.06
CA GLY A 84 -3.86 12.89 -1.62
C GLY A 84 -2.42 13.22 -1.24
N GLY A 85 -1.44 12.80 -2.03
CA GLY A 85 -0.01 13.03 -1.81
C GLY A 85 0.51 14.42 -2.19
N GLY A 86 -0.38 15.39 -2.43
CA GLY A 86 0.00 16.75 -2.84
C GLY A 86 0.63 16.83 -4.24
N ARG A 87 0.58 15.74 -5.01
CA ARG A 87 1.13 15.64 -6.37
C ARG A 87 0.02 15.94 -7.38
N LEU A 88 -0.62 17.09 -7.22
CA LEU A 88 -1.33 17.70 -8.35
C LEU A 88 -0.25 18.19 -9.32
N LEU A 89 0.02 17.36 -10.33
CA LEU A 89 0.53 17.82 -11.60
C LEU A 89 -0.53 18.76 -12.20
N VAL A 90 -0.08 19.97 -12.55
CA VAL A 90 -0.69 21.02 -13.40
C VAL A 90 -2.00 20.62 -14.08
#